data_AF-A0A382IZX5-F1
#
_entry.id   AF-A0A382IZX5-F1
#
_cell.length_a   1.000
_cell.length_b   1.000
_cell.length_c   1.000
_cell.angle_alpha   90.00
_cell.angle_beta   90.00
_cell.angle_gamma   90.00
#
_symmetry.space_group_name_H-M   'P 1'
#
loop_
_entity.id
_entity.type
_entity.pdbx_description
1 polymer ?
#
loop_
_entity_poly.entity_id
_entity_poly.type
_entity_poly.pdbx_seq_one_letter_code
_entity_poly.pdbx_strand_id
1 'polypeptide(L)'
;QVDVNVKKTLNFVDDKKDPHEYIRRYLMESKYKDWFNRNYPNHTIYDAVGLSMSDYLSMKRELFPESEAINEEELNRKEKPVNTNFKPTTTHETKTSFDEFIDERILLSHNAFGDKEMKIKILEVSDEIAPLVTKFGDRVKINKIIVTIKHLQTQQIEEGEFDIESIEKELAEKRHYTSTNRWVPTRDIKNGYVTNSRHTSLISDAAALDYITF
;
A
#
# COMPACT_ATOMS: atom_id res chain seq x y z
N GLN A 1 -40.26 32.77 4.88
CA GLN A 1 -39.05 33.33 4.25
C GLN A 1 -38.15 32.15 3.97
N VAL A 2 -37.73 31.97 2.72
CA VAL A 2 -37.04 30.76 2.25
C VAL A 2 -35.62 30.77 2.81
N ASP A 3 -35.31 29.87 3.74
CA ASP A 3 -33.94 29.64 4.22
C ASP A 3 -33.14 28.92 3.12
N VAL A 4 -32.66 29.70 2.17
CA VAL A 4 -31.69 29.23 1.18
C VAL A 4 -30.38 29.05 1.94
N ASN A 5 -30.04 27.80 2.26
CA ASN A 5 -28.68 27.42 2.65
C ASN A 5 -27.78 27.75 1.46
N VAL A 6 -27.28 28.99 1.40
CA VAL A 6 -26.38 29.45 0.34
C VAL A 6 -25.07 28.71 0.56
N LYS A 7 -24.93 27.55 -0.10
CA LYS A 7 -23.65 26.88 -0.25
C LYS A 7 -22.67 27.92 -0.81
N LYS A 8 -21.58 28.14 -0.10
CA LYS A 8 -20.59 29.18 -0.43
C LYS A 8 -19.88 28.79 -1.73
N THR A 9 -20.35 29.30 -2.86
CA THR A 9 -19.72 29.16 -4.18
C THR A 9 -18.60 30.19 -4.34
N LEU A 10 -17.64 29.91 -5.22
CA LEU A 10 -16.59 30.86 -5.57
C LEU A 10 -17.10 31.94 -6.53
N ASN A 11 -16.39 33.07 -6.57
CA ASN A 11 -16.77 34.29 -7.29
C ASN A 11 -16.99 34.16 -8.81
N PHE A 12 -16.50 33.09 -9.45
CA PHE A 12 -16.70 32.86 -10.89
C PHE A 12 -18.01 32.12 -11.20
N VAL A 13 -18.69 31.61 -10.17
CA VAL A 13 -19.94 30.86 -10.30
C VAL A 13 -21.11 31.83 -10.36
N ASP A 14 -21.83 31.81 -11.48
CA ASP A 14 -23.08 32.53 -11.67
C ASP A 14 -24.23 31.75 -11.04
N ASP A 15 -24.88 32.33 -10.03
CA ASP A 15 -26.02 31.76 -9.31
C ASP A 15 -27.24 31.47 -10.21
N LYS A 16 -27.29 32.06 -11.42
CA LYS A 16 -28.37 31.84 -12.39
C LYS A 16 -28.12 30.65 -13.31
N LYS A 17 -26.93 30.04 -13.25
CA LYS A 17 -26.56 28.89 -14.08
C LYS A 17 -26.56 27.60 -13.28
N ASP A 18 -26.70 26.47 -13.98
CA ASP A 18 -26.65 25.17 -13.34
C ASP A 18 -25.20 24.85 -12.88
N PRO A 19 -24.97 24.51 -11.59
CA PRO A 19 -23.64 24.20 -11.09
C PRO A 19 -22.93 23.03 -11.80
N HIS A 20 -23.68 22.07 -12.35
CA HIS A 20 -23.11 20.94 -13.09
C HIS A 20 -22.55 21.36 -14.44
N GLU A 21 -23.02 22.47 -15.02
CA GLU A 21 -22.47 23.00 -16.28
C GLU A 21 -20.98 23.33 -16.12
N TYR A 22 -20.57 23.92 -14.99
CA TYR A 22 -19.17 24.21 -14.70
C TYR A 22 -18.32 22.95 -14.58
N ILE A 23 -18.86 21.86 -14.01
CA ILE A 23 -18.20 20.55 -13.99
C ILE A 23 -18.06 20.00 -15.41
N ARG A 24 -19.12 20.09 -16.23
CA ARG A 24 -19.07 19.66 -17.64
C ARG A 24 -17.98 20.39 -18.41
N ARG A 25 -17.90 21.71 -18.26
CA ARG A 25 -16.87 22.53 -18.90
C ARG A 25 -15.46 22.16 -18.41
N TYR A 26 -15.29 21.93 -17.11
CA TYR A 26 -14.02 21.47 -16.55
C TYR A 26 -13.55 20.12 -17.11
N LEU A 27 -14.50 19.23 -17.41
CA LEU A 27 -14.21 17.91 -17.97
C LEU A 27 -13.98 17.92 -19.49
N MET A 28 -14.72 18.73 -20.24
CA MET A 28 -14.72 18.74 -21.70
C MET A 28 -13.78 19.78 -22.32
N GLU A 29 -13.58 20.94 -21.66
CA GLU A 29 -12.80 22.05 -22.18
C GLU A 29 -11.42 22.13 -21.49
N SER A 30 -10.37 21.63 -22.17
CA SER A 30 -8.99 21.70 -21.66
C SER A 30 -8.56 23.13 -21.27
N LYS A 31 -8.96 24.15 -22.05
CA LYS A 31 -8.65 25.56 -21.74
C LYS A 31 -9.30 26.03 -20.43
N TYR A 32 -10.53 25.59 -20.16
CA TYR A 32 -11.25 25.95 -18.94
C TYR A 32 -10.67 25.24 -17.72
N LYS A 33 -10.29 23.97 -17.88
CA LYS A 33 -9.55 23.21 -16.86
C LYS A 33 -8.24 23.89 -16.47
N ASP A 34 -7.43 24.29 -17.45
CA ASP A 34 -6.16 24.96 -17.20
C ASP A 34 -6.35 26.32 -16.53
N TRP A 35 -7.35 27.09 -16.96
CA TRP A 35 -7.72 28.35 -16.33
C TRP A 35 -8.13 28.14 -14.86
N PHE A 36 -8.97 27.14 -14.57
CA PHE A 36 -9.41 26.85 -13.20
C PHE A 36 -8.21 26.46 -12.32
N ASN A 37 -7.38 25.52 -12.77
CA ASN A 37 -6.22 25.03 -12.01
C ASN A 37 -5.19 26.13 -11.72
N ARG A 38 -5.07 27.14 -12.60
CA ARG A 38 -4.17 28.29 -12.38
C ARG A 38 -4.73 29.30 -11.40
N ASN A 39 -6.03 29.57 -11.43
CA ASN A 39 -6.65 30.61 -10.59
C ASN A 39 -7.08 30.08 -9.22
N TYR A 40 -7.35 28.78 -9.09
CA TYR A 40 -7.87 28.15 -7.89
C TYR A 40 -7.12 26.86 -7.53
N PRO A 41 -5.78 26.89 -7.32
CA PRO A 41 -4.97 25.69 -7.12
C PRO A 41 -5.32 24.89 -5.85
N ASN A 42 -5.96 25.54 -4.87
CA ASN A 42 -6.33 24.93 -3.58
C ASN A 42 -7.81 24.52 -3.51
N HIS A 43 -8.56 24.60 -4.63
CA HIS A 43 -9.97 24.21 -4.68
C HIS A 43 -10.20 23.14 -5.72
N THR A 44 -11.16 22.26 -5.45
CA THR A 44 -11.69 21.35 -6.46
C THR A 44 -12.87 22.01 -7.16
N ILE A 45 -13.10 21.65 -8.43
CA ILE A 45 -14.19 22.27 -9.22
C ILE A 45 -15.56 22.06 -8.57
N TYR A 46 -15.79 20.90 -7.93
CA TYR A 46 -17.07 20.60 -7.29
C TYR A 46 -17.28 21.40 -6.01
N ASP A 47 -16.25 21.55 -5.17
CA ASP A 47 -16.31 22.39 -3.97
C ASP A 47 -16.53 23.87 -4.36
N ALA A 48 -15.83 24.32 -5.41
CA ALA A 48 -15.94 25.69 -5.91
C ALA A 48 -17.35 26.08 -6.39
N VAL A 49 -18.12 25.11 -6.90
CA VAL A 49 -19.48 25.30 -7.43
C VAL A 49 -20.57 24.86 -6.44
N GLY A 50 -20.20 24.47 -5.22
CA GLY A 50 -21.15 24.05 -4.18
C GLY A 50 -21.75 22.66 -4.40
N LEU A 51 -21.07 21.80 -5.14
CA LEU A 51 -21.45 20.40 -5.38
C LEU A 51 -20.59 19.42 -4.57
N SER A 52 -21.12 18.21 -4.39
CA SER A 52 -20.40 17.13 -3.71
C SER A 52 -19.51 16.35 -4.68
N MET A 53 -18.56 15.59 -4.12
CA MET A 53 -17.74 14.66 -4.91
C MET A 53 -18.61 13.62 -5.67
N SER A 54 -19.75 13.22 -5.10
CA SER A 54 -20.69 12.31 -5.75
C SER A 54 -21.27 12.90 -7.05
N ASP A 55 -21.62 14.19 -7.03
CA ASP A 55 -22.17 14.88 -8.20
C ASP A 55 -21.13 14.98 -9.32
N TYR A 56 -19.87 15.23 -8.97
CA TYR A 56 -18.74 15.21 -9.91
C TYR A 56 -18.54 13.82 -10.55
N LEU A 57 -18.61 12.75 -9.76
CA LEU A 57 -18.46 11.39 -10.26
C LEU A 57 -19.61 11.00 -11.19
N SER A 58 -20.86 11.38 -10.87
CA SER A 58 -22.01 11.17 -11.74
C SER A 58 -21.83 11.86 -13.09
N MET A 59 -21.46 13.14 -13.07
CA MET A 59 -21.17 13.91 -14.29
C MET A 59 -20.04 13.31 -15.12
N LYS A 60 -18.97 12.85 -14.47
CA LYS A 60 -17.84 12.21 -15.14
C LYS A 60 -18.25 10.90 -15.82
N ARG A 61 -19.09 10.09 -15.17
CA ARG A 61 -19.63 8.84 -15.74
C ARG A 61 -20.58 9.09 -16.91
N GLU A 62 -21.43 10.10 -16.81
CA GLU A 62 -22.34 10.49 -17.90
C GLU A 62 -21.58 10.96 -19.14
N LEU A 63 -20.51 11.73 -18.98
CA LEU A 63 -19.75 12.30 -20.10
C LEU A 63 -18.77 11.30 -20.72
N PHE A 64 -18.27 10.32 -19.96
CA PHE A 64 -17.29 9.35 -20.43
C PHE A 64 -17.62 7.91 -20.00
N PRO A 65 -18.74 7.34 -20.48
CA PRO A 65 -19.18 5.99 -20.10
C PRO A 65 -18.20 4.89 -20.54
N GLU A 66 -17.34 5.16 -21.53
CA GLU A 66 -16.39 4.21 -22.11
C GLU A 66 -14.98 4.29 -21.49
N SER A 67 -14.72 5.29 -20.63
CA SER A 67 -13.37 5.56 -20.11
C SER A 67 -12.92 4.66 -18.96
N GLU A 68 -13.76 3.72 -18.51
CA GLU A 68 -13.38 2.69 -17.54
C GLU A 68 -12.34 1.71 -18.11
N ALA A 69 -12.15 1.63 -19.44
CA ALA A 69 -11.17 0.72 -20.06
C ALA A 69 -9.78 1.33 -20.33
N ILE A 70 -9.61 2.66 -20.27
CA ILE A 70 -8.38 3.33 -20.78
C ILE A 70 -7.72 4.25 -19.73
N ASN A 71 -8.44 4.68 -18.69
CA ASN A 71 -7.88 5.57 -17.67
C ASN A 71 -7.07 4.88 -16.56
N GLU A 72 -6.80 3.57 -16.67
CA GLU A 72 -5.80 2.91 -15.82
C GLU A 72 -4.35 3.23 -16.25
N GLU A 73 -4.11 3.69 -17.48
CA GLU A 73 -2.74 3.89 -18.00
C GLU A 73 -2.18 5.31 -17.82
N GLU A 74 -2.99 6.38 -17.83
CA GLU A 74 -2.47 7.76 -17.68
C GLU A 74 -2.29 8.23 -16.24
N LEU A 75 -3.06 7.69 -15.29
CA LEU A 75 -2.83 7.93 -13.84
C LEU A 75 -1.66 7.09 -13.30
N ASN A 76 -1.28 5.99 -13.97
CA ASN A 76 -0.16 5.12 -13.56
C ASN A 76 1.24 5.70 -13.82
N ARG A 77 1.37 6.86 -14.48
CA ARG A 77 2.66 7.57 -14.57
C ARG A 77 2.90 8.57 -13.44
N LYS A 78 1.90 8.88 -12.61
CA LYS A 78 2.07 9.64 -11.37
C LYS A 78 1.11 9.12 -10.30
N GLU A 79 1.65 8.19 -9.51
CA GLU A 79 1.19 7.75 -8.18
C GLU A 79 0.00 6.77 -8.10
N LYS A 80 0.35 5.55 -7.65
CA LYS A 80 -0.39 4.42 -7.02
C LYS A 80 -1.68 4.78 -6.22
N PRO A 81 -2.44 3.77 -5.70
CA PRO A 81 -3.32 2.79 -6.36
C PRO A 81 -4.74 2.81 -5.71
N VAL A 82 -5.68 1.94 -6.15
CA VAL A 82 -6.65 1.15 -5.32
C VAL A 82 -7.93 0.78 -6.10
N ASN A 83 -8.01 -0.51 -6.41
CA ASN A 83 -9.10 -1.49 -6.29
C ASN A 83 -10.57 -1.10 -6.55
N THR A 84 -11.14 -1.81 -7.51
CA THR A 84 -12.57 -2.14 -7.69
C THR A 84 -13.16 -2.88 -6.49
N ASN A 85 -14.40 -2.50 -6.15
CA ASN A 85 -15.21 -3.02 -5.05
C ASN A 85 -15.84 -4.39 -5.37
N PHE A 86 -15.62 -5.38 -4.50
CA PHE A 86 -16.67 -6.35 -4.16
C PHE A 86 -17.23 -5.95 -2.79
N LYS A 87 -18.55 -5.76 -2.75
CA LYS A 87 -19.30 -5.32 -1.57
C LYS A 87 -19.77 -6.53 -0.77
N PRO A 88 -19.68 -6.49 0.56
CA PRO A 88 -20.77 -7.03 1.37
C PRO A 88 -21.28 -5.97 2.34
N THR A 89 -22.60 -5.88 2.36
CA THR A 89 -23.43 -5.25 3.39
C THR A 89 -23.11 -5.84 4.76
N THR A 90 -22.77 -5.02 5.75
CA THR A 90 -23.20 -5.16 7.15
C THR A 90 -22.94 -3.85 7.88
N THR A 91 -24.02 -3.24 8.36
CA THR A 91 -23.98 -2.16 9.35
C THR A 91 -23.51 -2.75 10.68
N HIS A 92 -22.30 -2.45 11.15
CA HIS A 92 -22.00 -2.39 12.58
C HIS A 92 -20.84 -1.41 12.82
N GLU A 93 -21.08 -0.49 13.75
CA GLU A 93 -20.13 0.50 14.22
C GLU A 93 -19.00 -0.18 15.00
N THR A 94 -17.74 0.13 14.66
CA THR A 94 -16.67 0.55 15.59
C THR A 94 -15.32 0.60 14.86
N LYS A 95 -14.81 1.83 14.69
CA LYS A 95 -13.42 2.25 14.44
C LYS A 95 -12.40 1.13 14.14
N THR A 96 -12.41 0.59 12.93
CA THR A 96 -11.25 -0.13 12.38
C THR A 96 -10.50 0.85 11.50
N SER A 97 -9.36 1.32 12.01
CA SER A 97 -8.44 2.18 11.28
C SER A 97 -7.98 1.45 10.01
N PHE A 98 -8.02 2.11 8.85
CA PHE A 98 -7.48 1.57 7.60
C PHE A 98 -6.01 1.13 7.71
N ASP A 99 -5.30 1.58 8.75
CA ASP A 99 -3.92 1.21 9.06
C ASP A 99 -3.75 -0.26 9.54
N GLU A 100 -4.85 -0.92 9.90
CA GLU A 100 -4.86 -2.35 10.28
C GLU A 100 -5.00 -3.28 9.06
N PHE A 101 -5.46 -2.77 7.91
CA PHE A 101 -5.53 -3.53 6.68
C PHE A 101 -4.16 -3.54 5.98
N ILE A 102 -3.32 -4.49 6.39
CA ILE A 102 -2.07 -4.76 5.68
C ILE A 102 -2.38 -5.57 4.42
N ASP A 103 -1.98 -5.07 3.25
CA ASP A 103 -2.10 -5.82 2.01
C ASP A 103 -1.27 -7.11 2.13
N GLU A 104 -1.90 -8.28 2.14
CA GLU A 104 -1.20 -9.55 2.31
C GLU A 104 -0.13 -9.77 1.23
N ARG A 105 -0.29 -9.16 0.06
CA ARG A 105 0.69 -9.22 -1.03
C ARG A 105 2.05 -8.65 -0.66
N ILE A 106 2.11 -7.67 0.25
CA ILE A 106 3.40 -7.14 0.73
C ILE A 106 4.09 -8.07 1.73
N LEU A 107 3.38 -9.08 2.25
CA LEU A 107 3.89 -10.09 3.19
C LEU A 107 4.24 -11.41 2.50
N LEU A 108 3.93 -11.54 1.22
CA LEU A 108 4.18 -12.74 0.43
C LEU A 108 5.30 -12.49 -0.59
N SER A 109 6.24 -13.43 -0.65
CA SER A 109 7.24 -13.53 -1.71
C SER A 109 6.92 -14.70 -2.62
N HIS A 110 7.30 -14.61 -3.88
CA HIS A 110 7.16 -15.69 -4.86
C HIS A 110 8.54 -16.15 -5.32
N ASN A 111 8.65 -17.45 -5.62
CA ASN A 111 9.85 -17.99 -6.24
C ASN A 111 10.00 -17.46 -7.69
N ALA A 112 11.19 -17.58 -8.27
CA ALA A 112 11.50 -17.29 -9.67
C ALA A 112 10.54 -17.97 -10.66
N PHE A 113 10.03 -19.17 -10.32
CA PHE A 113 9.06 -19.90 -11.14
C PHE A 113 7.59 -19.54 -10.84
N GLY A 114 7.31 -18.78 -9.77
CA GLY A 114 5.96 -18.39 -9.37
C GLY A 114 5.08 -19.53 -8.85
N ASP A 115 5.68 -20.69 -8.57
CA ASP A 115 5.01 -21.93 -8.13
C ASP A 115 5.02 -22.11 -6.61
N LYS A 116 5.85 -21.34 -5.89
CA LYS A 116 5.91 -21.29 -4.43
C LYS A 116 5.71 -19.88 -3.92
N GLU A 117 4.98 -19.79 -2.82
CA GLU A 117 4.77 -18.59 -2.01
C GLU A 117 5.48 -18.75 -0.67
N MET A 118 6.14 -17.70 -0.20
CA MET A 118 6.78 -17.69 1.11
C MET A 118 6.24 -16.54 1.96
N LYS A 119 6.02 -16.83 3.24
CA LYS A 119 5.67 -15.86 4.28
C LYS A 119 6.61 -16.04 5.46
N ILE A 120 7.06 -14.92 6.05
CA ILE A 120 7.96 -14.94 7.20
C ILE A 120 7.32 -14.23 8.38
N LYS A 121 7.21 -14.95 9.50
CA LYS A 121 6.74 -14.43 10.78
C LYS A 121 7.90 -14.31 11.76
N ILE A 122 7.97 -13.21 12.48
CA ILE A 122 8.93 -13.00 13.55
C ILE A 122 8.37 -13.66 14.81
N LEU A 123 9.16 -14.54 15.43
CA LEU A 123 8.80 -15.17 16.70
C LEU A 123 9.43 -14.45 17.88
N GLU A 124 10.72 -14.09 17.74
CA GLU A 124 11.50 -13.48 18.82
C GLU A 124 12.39 -12.37 18.26
N VAL A 125 12.49 -11.29 19.02
CA VAL A 125 13.37 -10.15 18.77
C VAL A 125 14.25 -9.93 20.00
N SER A 126 15.48 -9.45 19.79
CA SER A 126 16.40 -9.11 20.86
C SER A 126 16.16 -7.67 21.34
N ASP A 127 16.35 -7.47 22.64
CA ASP A 127 16.33 -6.17 23.31
C ASP A 127 17.61 -5.35 23.07
N GLU A 128 18.56 -5.88 22.28
CA GLU A 128 19.77 -5.16 21.89
C GLU A 128 19.44 -3.88 21.14
N ILE A 129 19.86 -2.75 21.72
CA ILE A 129 19.72 -1.43 21.11
C ILE A 129 20.62 -1.37 19.88
N ALA A 130 20.06 -0.97 18.74
CA ALA A 130 20.83 -0.82 17.51
C ALA A 130 22.06 0.07 17.75
N PRO A 131 23.27 -0.35 17.34
CA PRO A 131 24.53 0.36 17.64
C PRO A 131 24.59 1.77 17.05
N LEU A 132 23.64 2.11 16.16
CA LEU A 132 23.48 3.45 15.63
C LEU A 132 21.98 3.73 15.46
N VAL A 133 21.40 4.56 16.34
CA VAL A 133 20.10 5.20 16.09
C VAL A 133 20.30 6.16 14.92
N THR A 134 20.28 5.62 13.71
CA THR A 134 20.45 6.39 12.49
C THR A 134 19.26 7.34 12.31
N LYS A 135 19.47 8.48 11.64
CA LYS A 135 18.40 9.41 11.22
C LYS A 135 17.30 8.78 10.35
N PHE A 136 17.42 7.48 10.04
CA PHE A 136 16.57 6.70 9.15
C PHE A 136 15.62 5.73 9.89
N GLY A 137 15.51 5.83 11.22
CA GLY A 137 14.55 5.09 12.04
C GLY A 137 15.15 3.91 12.81
N ASP A 138 14.29 3.28 13.62
CA ASP A 138 14.66 2.20 14.52
C ASP A 138 14.81 0.86 13.78
N ARG A 139 15.88 0.13 14.11
CA ARG A 139 16.12 -1.24 13.66
C ARG A 139 15.97 -2.18 14.84
N VAL A 140 15.31 -3.30 14.59
CA VAL A 140 15.11 -4.37 15.56
C VAL A 140 15.96 -5.56 15.13
N LYS A 141 16.63 -6.17 16.09
CA LYS A 141 17.42 -7.38 15.88
C LYS A 141 16.51 -8.59 16.03
N ILE A 142 16.35 -9.40 15.00
CA ILE A 142 15.46 -10.57 15.01
C ILE A 142 16.19 -11.83 15.48
N ASN A 143 15.71 -12.56 16.48
CA ASN A 143 16.41 -13.76 16.97
C ASN A 143 15.91 -14.99 16.23
N LYS A 144 14.58 -15.08 16.10
CA LYS A 144 13.92 -16.28 15.65
C LYS A 144 12.77 -15.95 14.72
N ILE A 145 12.66 -16.73 13.65
CA ILE A 145 11.60 -16.60 12.65
C ILE A 145 10.95 -17.94 12.38
N ILE A 146 9.72 -17.87 11.87
CA ILE A 146 9.05 -18.99 11.24
C ILE A 146 8.87 -18.63 9.77
N VAL A 147 9.34 -19.51 8.90
CA VAL A 147 9.16 -19.40 7.46
C VAL A 147 8.15 -20.45 7.02
N THR A 148 7.10 -19.99 6.34
CA THR A 148 6.08 -20.84 5.74
C THR A 148 6.24 -20.77 4.23
N ILE A 149 6.54 -21.90 3.60
CA ILE A 149 6.57 -22.06 2.13
C ILE A 149 5.34 -22.85 1.72
N LYS A 150 4.51 -22.25 0.88
CA LYS A 150 3.33 -22.88 0.29
C LYS A 150 3.61 -23.18 -1.18
N HIS A 151 3.45 -24.43 -1.56
CA HIS A 151 3.47 -24.85 -2.96
C HIS A 151 2.10 -24.59 -3.57
N LEU A 152 2.00 -23.72 -4.58
CA LEU A 152 0.71 -23.34 -5.17
C LEU A 152 0.07 -24.50 -5.94
N GLN A 153 0.89 -25.36 -6.55
CA GLN A 153 0.40 -26.47 -7.37
C GLN A 153 -0.12 -27.65 -6.52
N THR A 154 0.62 -28.03 -5.48
CA THR A 154 0.28 -29.19 -4.62
C THR A 154 -0.50 -28.80 -3.38
N GLN A 155 -0.64 -27.50 -3.08
CA GLN A 155 -1.20 -26.95 -1.85
C GLN A 155 -0.52 -27.45 -0.57
N GLN A 156 0.67 -28.02 -0.68
CA GLN A 156 1.48 -28.44 0.47
C GLN A 156 2.09 -27.21 1.15
N ILE A 157 2.13 -27.24 2.48
CA ILE A 157 2.68 -26.17 3.31
C ILE A 157 3.85 -26.75 4.09
N GLU A 158 5.02 -26.17 3.90
CA GLU A 158 6.24 -26.44 4.65
C GLU A 158 6.46 -25.30 5.63
N GLU A 159 6.63 -25.63 6.90
CA GLU A 159 6.93 -24.65 7.95
C GLU A 159 8.27 -25.01 8.60
N GLY A 160 9.16 -24.02 8.66
CA GLY A 160 10.45 -24.15 9.32
C GLY A 160 10.62 -23.06 10.36
N GLU A 161 10.92 -23.45 11.60
CA GLU A 161 11.40 -22.53 12.63
C GLU A 161 12.91 -22.38 12.48
N PHE A 162 13.38 -21.13 12.39
CA PHE A 162 14.79 -20.81 12.22
C PHE A 162 15.25 -19.89 13.36
N ASP A 163 16.20 -20.37 14.14
CA ASP A 163 16.98 -19.56 15.05
C ASP A 163 18.13 -18.91 14.28
N ILE A 164 17.95 -17.63 13.95
CA ILE A 164 18.87 -16.86 13.11
C ILE A 164 20.21 -16.64 13.82
N GLU A 165 20.21 -16.56 15.15
CA GLU A 165 21.46 -16.42 15.92
C GLU A 165 22.33 -17.67 15.82
N SER A 166 21.71 -18.83 15.97
CA SER A 166 22.40 -20.13 15.84
C SER A 166 22.92 -20.33 14.41
N ILE A 167 22.11 -19.99 13.40
CA ILE A 167 22.47 -20.09 11.98
C ILE A 167 23.64 -19.16 11.62
N GLU A 168 23.62 -17.91 12.10
CA GLU A 168 24.69 -16.95 11.87
C GLU A 168 26.02 -17.41 12.49
N LYS A 169 25.96 -17.95 13.70
CA LYS A 169 27.14 -18.52 14.37
C LYS A 169 27.70 -19.71 13.60
N GLU A 170 26.83 -20.62 13.16
CA GLU A 170 27.22 -21.77 12.35
C GLU A 170 27.82 -21.36 11.00
N LEU A 171 27.26 -20.33 10.35
CA LEU A 171 27.79 -19.79 9.09
C LEU A 171 29.17 -19.17 9.28
N ALA A 172 29.38 -18.42 10.37
CA ALA A 172 30.69 -17.86 10.72
C ALA A 172 31.73 -18.95 11.01
N GLU A 173 31.32 -20.06 11.63
CA GLU A 173 32.19 -21.21 11.91
C GLU A 173 32.53 -22.00 10.64
N LYS A 174 31.52 -22.38 9.83
CA LYS A 174 31.69 -23.26 8.66
C LYS A 174 32.24 -22.53 7.43
N ARG A 175 31.84 -21.27 7.23
CA ARG A 175 32.09 -20.52 6.00
C ARG A 175 32.89 -19.24 6.22
N HIS A 176 33.16 -18.85 7.47
CA HIS A 176 33.87 -17.61 7.82
C HIS A 176 33.24 -16.34 7.24
N TYR A 177 31.92 -16.38 6.97
CA TYR A 177 31.15 -15.19 6.61
C TYR A 177 30.41 -14.67 7.83
N THR A 178 30.36 -13.35 7.96
CA THR A 178 29.51 -12.67 8.94
C THR A 178 28.35 -12.03 8.21
N SER A 179 27.15 -12.19 8.75
CA SER A 179 25.95 -11.57 8.24
C SER A 179 25.62 -10.32 9.05
N THR A 180 24.83 -9.43 8.48
CA THR A 180 24.19 -8.35 9.27
C THR A 180 22.68 -8.33 9.02
N ASN A 181 22.16 -9.41 8.44
CA ASN A 181 20.80 -9.49 7.92
C ASN A 181 19.74 -9.61 9.02
N ARG A 182 20.20 -9.81 10.26
CA ARG A 182 19.38 -9.85 11.49
C ARG A 182 18.74 -8.50 11.84
N TRP A 183 19.33 -7.39 11.40
CA TRP A 183 18.83 -6.04 11.68
C TRP A 183 17.79 -5.59 10.66
N VAL A 184 16.52 -5.60 11.06
CA VAL A 184 15.39 -5.22 10.20
C VAL A 184 14.75 -3.91 10.71
N PRO A 185 14.52 -2.92 9.85
CA PRO A 185 13.86 -1.68 10.27
C PRO A 185 12.39 -1.94 10.62
N THR A 186 11.87 -1.27 11.65
CA THR A 186 10.48 -1.45 12.13
C THR A 186 9.43 -1.20 11.06
N ARG A 187 9.72 -0.31 10.09
CA ARG A 187 8.84 -0.02 8.95
C ARG A 187 8.57 -1.24 8.04
N ASP A 188 9.53 -2.17 7.98
CA ASP A 188 9.50 -3.37 7.14
C ASP A 188 8.85 -4.56 7.92
N ILE A 189 8.36 -4.30 9.14
CA ILE A 189 7.66 -5.26 10.01
C ILE A 189 6.20 -4.79 10.14
N LYS A 190 5.26 -5.67 9.79
CA LYS A 190 3.82 -5.39 9.83
C LYS A 190 3.10 -6.54 10.53
N ASN A 191 2.45 -6.25 11.65
CA ASN A 191 1.72 -7.24 12.45
C ASN A 191 2.55 -8.51 12.77
N GLY A 192 3.84 -8.33 13.10
CA GLY A 192 4.76 -9.44 13.37
C GLY A 192 5.25 -10.21 12.14
N TYR A 193 4.85 -9.83 10.93
CA TYR A 193 5.36 -10.39 9.68
C TYR A 193 6.39 -9.46 9.04
N VAL A 194 7.35 -10.07 8.37
CA VAL A 194 8.36 -9.33 7.60
C VAL A 194 7.80 -9.07 6.20
N THR A 195 8.05 -7.87 5.67
CA THR A 195 7.70 -7.54 4.28
C THR A 195 8.56 -8.33 3.27
N ASN A 196 8.00 -8.61 2.10
CA ASN A 196 8.63 -9.39 1.04
C ASN A 196 10.00 -8.84 0.60
N SER A 197 10.20 -7.52 0.68
CA SER A 197 11.48 -6.85 0.39
C SER A 197 12.67 -7.34 1.21
N ARG A 198 12.42 -7.93 2.38
CA ARG A 198 13.44 -8.41 3.32
C ARG A 198 13.52 -9.92 3.42
N HIS A 199 12.62 -10.66 2.77
CA HIS A 199 12.56 -12.12 2.92
C HIS A 199 13.87 -12.78 2.50
N THR A 200 14.31 -12.56 1.27
CA THR A 200 15.54 -13.14 0.71
C THR A 200 16.78 -12.80 1.53
N SER A 201 16.86 -11.56 2.04
CA SER A 201 17.96 -11.13 2.90
C SER A 201 17.94 -11.87 4.24
N LEU A 202 16.76 -12.09 4.84
CA LEU A 202 16.66 -12.72 6.16
C LEU A 202 16.92 -14.23 6.11
N ILE A 203 16.56 -14.89 5.00
CA ILE A 203 16.78 -16.34 4.81
C ILE A 203 18.10 -16.67 4.10
N SER A 204 18.89 -15.69 3.67
CA SER A 204 20.11 -15.93 2.88
C SER A 204 21.08 -16.86 3.58
N ASP A 205 21.19 -16.73 4.89
CA ASP A 205 22.15 -17.47 5.70
C ASP A 205 21.69 -18.92 5.86
N ALA A 206 20.39 -19.11 6.07
CA ALA A 206 19.76 -20.43 6.08
C ALA A 206 19.88 -21.11 4.71
N ALA A 207 19.69 -20.37 3.61
CA ALA A 207 19.85 -20.88 2.25
C ALA A 207 21.31 -21.25 1.95
N ALA A 208 22.29 -20.48 2.44
CA ALA A 208 23.71 -20.77 2.29
C ALA A 208 24.18 -22.03 3.05
N LEU A 209 23.42 -22.44 4.07
CA LEU A 209 23.61 -23.68 4.82
C LEU A 209 22.69 -24.82 4.33
N ASP A 210 21.97 -24.61 3.21
CA ASP A 210 21.03 -25.56 2.61
C ASP A 210 19.84 -25.95 3.52
N TYR A 211 19.54 -25.12 4.53
CA TYR A 211 18.40 -25.36 5.43
C TYR A 211 17.05 -25.02 4.80
N ILE A 212 17.05 -24.16 3.78
CA ILE A 212 15.85 -23.74 3.06
C ILE A 212 16.15 -23.61 1.57
N THR A 213 15.20 -24.02 0.74
CA THR A 213 15.24 -23.81 -0.70
C THR A 213 13.96 -23.11 -1.13
N PHE A 214 14.11 -21.90 -1.65
CA PHE A 214 13.01 -21.07 -2.12
C PHE A 214 13.18 -20.76 -3.59
#